data_AF-A0A925WK01-F1
#
_entry.id   AF-A0A925WK01-F1
#
_cell.length_a   1.000
_cell.length_b   1.000
_cell.length_c   1.000
_cell.angle_alpha   90.00
_cell.angle_beta   90.00
_cell.angle_gamma   90.00
#
_symmetry.space_group_name_H-M   'P 1'
#
loop_
_entity.id
_entity.type
_entity.pdbx_description
1 polymer ?
#
loop_
_entity_poly.entity_id
_entity_poly.type
_entity_poly.pdbx_seq_one_letter_code
_entity_poly.pdbx_strand_id
1 'polypeptide(L)'
;MARQKSRPAPATGTNNEQLLQLAVNAAKQGNKDSARVMFKQVYDRDKRSERALYGLAQVARSPRERQQWLKQLLKVNPGHEVALAALKKANYQSTASQNRTLVIGIVIVVVLVILLLGILYLVTSLR
;
A
#
# COMPACT_ATOMS: atom_id res chain seq x y z
N MET A 1 -2.41 48.17 28.18
CA MET A 1 -3.21 47.40 27.20
C MET A 1 -2.34 46.29 26.63
N ALA A 2 -2.54 45.07 27.09
CA ALA A 2 -1.71 43.90 26.78
C ALA A 2 -2.50 42.89 25.96
N ARG A 3 -1.77 42.10 25.16
CA ARG A 3 -2.18 40.90 24.38
C ARG A 3 -2.49 41.12 22.89
N GLN A 4 -1.48 41.48 22.12
CA GLN A 4 -1.36 40.91 20.78
C GLN A 4 -0.67 39.55 20.93
N LYS A 5 -1.47 38.54 21.29
CA LYS A 5 -1.03 37.15 21.41
C LYS A 5 -0.55 36.73 20.03
N SER A 6 0.77 36.66 19.88
CA SER A 6 1.50 36.17 18.71
C SER A 6 0.81 34.91 18.22
N ARG A 7 0.05 35.03 17.13
CA ARG A 7 -0.46 33.87 16.41
C ARG A 7 0.77 33.08 15.97
N PRO A 8 0.89 31.79 16.31
CA PRO A 8 1.96 30.99 15.74
C PRO A 8 1.80 31.03 14.21
N ALA A 9 2.84 31.49 13.52
CA ALA A 9 2.91 31.44 12.07
C ALA A 9 2.59 30.00 11.63
N PRO A 10 1.70 29.77 10.65
CA PRO A 10 1.50 28.44 10.11
C PRO A 10 2.84 28.00 9.53
N ALA A 11 3.34 26.86 10.00
CA ALA A 11 4.62 26.30 9.58
C ALA A 11 4.72 26.26 8.04
N THR A 12 5.56 27.16 7.52
CA THR A 12 6.36 27.04 6.29
C THR A 12 5.61 26.69 5.01
N GLY A 13 5.29 27.74 4.23
CA GLY A 13 4.55 27.72 2.98
C GLY A 13 5.26 27.08 1.79
N THR A 14 5.46 25.77 1.80
CA THR A 14 5.64 25.03 0.54
C THR A 14 4.27 24.90 -0.12
N ASN A 15 4.08 25.57 -1.25
CA ASN A 15 2.87 25.45 -2.08
C ASN A 15 2.62 23.97 -2.41
N ASN A 16 1.37 23.51 -2.41
CA ASN A 16 1.02 22.11 -2.68
C ASN A 16 1.64 21.60 -3.99
N GLU A 17 1.75 22.46 -4.99
CA GLU A 17 2.40 22.15 -6.27
C GLU A 17 3.90 21.91 -6.13
N GLN A 18 4.61 22.74 -5.36
CA GLN A 18 6.03 22.54 -5.07
C GLN A 18 6.25 21.24 -4.29
N LEU A 19 5.38 20.95 -3.31
CA LEU A 19 5.44 19.73 -2.53
C LEU A 19 5.18 18.48 -3.40
N LEU A 20 4.25 18.56 -4.35
CA LEU A 20 4.03 17.51 -5.36
C LEU A 20 5.26 17.29 -6.25
N GLN A 21 5.89 18.37 -6.72
CA GLN A 21 7.09 18.26 -7.55
C GLN A 21 8.25 17.60 -6.78
N LEU A 22 8.47 18.01 -5.53
CA LEU A 22 9.46 17.39 -4.64
C LEU A 22 9.15 15.90 -4.42
N ALA A 23 7.88 15.56 -4.19
CA ALA A 23 7.45 14.16 -4.02
C ALA A 23 7.73 13.32 -5.27
N VAL A 24 7.44 13.84 -6.46
CA VAL A 24 7.72 13.17 -7.73
C VAL A 24 9.22 12.96 -7.91
N ASN A 25 10.04 13.97 -7.61
CA ASN A 25 11.49 13.87 -7.72
C ASN A 25 12.05 12.82 -6.75
N ALA A 26 11.60 12.83 -5.50
CA ALA A 26 11.96 11.81 -4.50
C ALA A 26 11.57 10.39 -4.97
N ALA A 27 10.37 10.23 -5.53
CA ALA A 27 9.92 8.94 -6.07
C ALA A 27 10.78 8.46 -7.24
N LYS A 28 11.16 9.36 -8.15
CA LYS A 28 12.05 9.08 -9.29
C LYS A 28 13.46 8.68 -8.85
N GLN A 29 13.96 9.26 -7.76
CA GLN A 29 15.25 8.93 -7.15
C GLN A 29 15.21 7.61 -6.35
N GLY A 30 14.08 6.89 -6.33
CA GLY A 30 13.92 5.66 -5.56
C GLY A 30 13.57 5.86 -4.09
N ASN A 31 13.56 7.11 -3.60
CA ASN A 31 13.16 7.45 -2.24
C ASN A 31 11.63 7.51 -2.11
N LYS A 32 11.01 6.32 -2.16
CA LYS A 32 9.55 6.14 -2.08
C LYS A 32 8.98 6.54 -0.72
N ASP A 33 9.75 6.40 0.35
CA ASP A 33 9.28 6.73 1.69
C ASP A 33 9.13 8.24 1.91
N SER A 34 10.13 9.04 1.54
CA SER A 34 10.03 10.50 1.57
C SER A 34 8.94 10.99 0.62
N ALA A 35 8.87 10.44 -0.59
CA ALA A 35 7.82 10.79 -1.55
C ALA A 35 6.42 10.54 -0.99
N ARG A 36 6.21 9.40 -0.32
CA ARG A 36 4.94 9.06 0.32
C ARG A 36 4.54 10.05 1.40
N VAL A 37 5.48 10.49 2.24
CA VAL A 37 5.21 11.51 3.26
C VAL A 37 4.76 12.81 2.60
N MET A 38 5.44 13.25 1.56
CA MET A 38 5.10 14.48 0.84
C MET A 38 3.74 14.37 0.13
N PHE A 39 3.47 13.28 -0.60
CA PHE A 39 2.16 13.05 -1.21
C PHE A 39 1.03 12.98 -0.17
N LYS A 40 1.29 12.37 1.00
CA LYS A 40 0.32 12.31 2.09
C LYS A 40 0.04 13.70 2.66
N GLN A 41 1.05 14.55 2.84
CA GLN A 41 0.85 15.94 3.26
C GLN A 41 -0.01 16.73 2.26
N VAL A 42 0.21 16.54 0.95
CA VAL A 42 -0.64 17.17 -0.08
C VAL A 42 -2.07 16.62 0.00
N TYR A 43 -2.23 15.31 0.15
CA TYR A 43 -3.55 14.68 0.33
C TYR A 43 -4.26 15.15 1.61
N ASP A 44 -3.53 15.39 2.69
CA ASP A 44 -4.09 15.88 3.94
C ASP A 44 -4.59 17.32 3.84
N ARG A 45 -3.98 18.13 2.97
CA ARG A 45 -4.43 19.49 2.63
C ARG A 45 -5.56 19.49 1.60
N ASP A 46 -5.48 18.62 0.59
CA ASP A 46 -6.46 18.45 -0.47
C ASP A 46 -6.76 16.97 -0.72
N LYS A 47 -7.88 16.52 -0.15
CA LYS A 47 -8.36 15.14 -0.26
C LYS A 47 -8.82 14.77 -1.67
N ARG A 48 -9.01 15.76 -2.56
CA ARG A 48 -9.43 15.59 -3.96
C ARG A 48 -8.27 15.77 -4.93
N SER A 49 -7.04 15.93 -4.45
CA SER A 49 -5.87 16.05 -5.32
C SER A 49 -5.60 14.73 -6.06
N GLU A 50 -5.98 14.68 -7.33
CA GLU A 50 -5.76 13.52 -8.20
C GLU A 50 -4.27 13.15 -8.29
N ARG A 51 -3.41 14.17 -8.38
CA ARG A 51 -1.96 14.01 -8.45
C ARG A 51 -1.39 13.38 -7.17
N ALA A 52 -1.90 13.78 -6.00
CA ALA A 52 -1.48 13.19 -4.73
C ALA A 52 -1.96 11.74 -4.58
N LEU A 53 -3.23 11.46 -4.93
CA LEU A 53 -3.81 10.12 -4.90
C LEU A 53 -3.07 9.17 -5.86
N TYR A 54 -2.80 9.62 -7.08
CA TYR A 54 -2.01 8.87 -8.04
C TYR A 54 -0.57 8.66 -7.55
N GLY A 55 0.07 9.70 -7.00
CA GLY A 55 1.40 9.62 -6.40
C GLY A 55 1.48 8.58 -5.28
N LEU A 56 0.52 8.58 -4.35
CA LEU A 56 0.40 7.58 -3.28
C LEU A 56 0.25 6.17 -3.82
N ALA A 57 -0.53 5.97 -4.89
CA ALA A 57 -0.64 4.67 -5.54
C ALA A 57 0.70 4.19 -6.15
N GLN A 58 1.53 5.10 -6.66
CA GLN A 58 2.81 4.76 -7.27
C GLN A 58 3.87 4.35 -6.24
N VAL A 59 3.89 5.02 -5.08
CA VAL A 59 4.84 4.74 -3.99
C VAL A 59 4.30 3.76 -2.94
N ALA A 60 3.11 3.20 -3.16
CA ALA A 60 2.50 2.20 -2.28
C ALA A 60 3.43 0.99 -2.06
N ARG A 61 3.47 0.50 -0.81
CA ARG A 61 4.32 -0.63 -0.39
C ARG A 61 3.71 -1.98 -0.70
N SER A 62 2.40 -2.03 -0.92
CA SER A 62 1.70 -3.28 -1.24
C SER A 62 0.72 -3.11 -2.41
N PRO A 63 0.41 -4.21 -3.15
CA PRO A 63 -0.64 -4.19 -4.16
C PRO A 63 -2.00 -3.77 -3.60
N ARG A 64 -2.32 -4.17 -2.37
CA ARG A 64 -3.57 -3.78 -1.70
C ARG A 64 -3.64 -2.29 -1.43
N GLU A 65 -2.57 -1.70 -0.90
CA GLU A 65 -2.48 -0.26 -0.66
C GLU A 65 -2.57 0.52 -1.98
N ARG A 66 -1.88 0.07 -3.03
CA ARG A 66 -2.00 0.65 -4.38
C ARG A 66 -3.44 0.66 -4.86
N GLN A 67 -4.15 -0.47 -4.74
CA GLN A 67 -5.55 -0.57 -5.13
C GLN A 67 -6.46 0.37 -4.32
N GLN A 68 -6.21 0.54 -3.03
CA GLN A 68 -6.98 1.46 -2.19
C GLN A 68 -6.86 2.91 -2.68
N TRP A 69 -5.64 3.38 -2.95
CA TRP A 69 -5.41 4.73 -3.45
C TRP A 69 -5.99 4.95 -4.86
N LEU A 70 -5.84 3.97 -5.76
CA LEU A 70 -6.45 4.04 -7.09
C LEU A 70 -7.98 4.04 -7.06
N LYS A 71 -8.60 3.25 -6.17
CA LYS A 71 -10.05 3.29 -5.95
C LYS A 71 -10.49 4.66 -5.46
N GLN A 72 -9.73 5.27 -4.56
CA GLN A 72 -10.03 6.61 -4.06
C GLN A 72 -9.87 7.67 -5.16
N LEU A 73 -8.85 7.56 -6.02
CA LEU A 73 -8.68 8.40 -7.20
C LEU A 73 -9.89 8.31 -8.13
N LEU A 74 -10.40 7.11 -8.40
CA LEU A 74 -11.61 6.93 -9.22
C LEU A 74 -12.89 7.48 -8.59
N LYS A 75 -12.97 7.62 -7.26
CA LYS A 75 -14.10 8.31 -6.62
C LYS A 75 -14.05 9.82 -6.87
N VAL A 76 -12.86 10.38 -7.02
CA VAL A 76 -12.67 11.82 -7.31
C VAL A 76 -12.83 12.08 -8.80
N ASN A 77 -12.19 11.27 -9.63
CA ASN A 77 -12.26 11.32 -11.08
C ASN A 77 -12.49 9.91 -11.66
N PRO A 78 -13.76 9.54 -11.90
CA PRO A 78 -14.11 8.24 -12.48
C PRO A 78 -13.55 8.01 -13.89
N GLY A 79 -13.24 9.09 -14.61
CA GLY A 79 -12.72 9.05 -15.98
C GLY A 79 -11.20 8.92 -16.07
N HIS A 80 -10.49 8.72 -14.95
CA HIS A 80 -9.04 8.63 -14.98
C HIS A 80 -8.56 7.30 -15.59
N GLU A 81 -8.34 7.29 -16.91
CA GLU A 81 -8.02 6.09 -17.71
C GLU A 81 -6.86 5.25 -17.13
N VAL A 82 -5.79 5.91 -16.68
CA VAL A 82 -4.62 5.24 -16.10
C VAL A 82 -5.00 4.44 -14.83
N ALA A 83 -5.89 4.98 -14.01
CA ALA A 83 -6.32 4.34 -12.77
C ALA A 83 -7.26 3.15 -13.06
N LEU A 84 -8.14 3.28 -14.05
CA LEU A 84 -8.98 2.19 -14.57
C LEU A 84 -8.13 1.05 -15.11
N ALA A 85 -7.15 1.35 -15.96
CA ALA A 85 -6.25 0.36 -16.54
C ALA A 85 -5.43 -0.36 -15.45
N ALA A 86 -4.90 0.39 -14.48
CA ALA A 86 -4.14 -0.18 -13.38
C ALA A 86 -4.97 -1.11 -12.49
N LEU A 87 -6.23 -0.76 -12.19
CA LEU A 87 -7.14 -1.61 -11.41
C LEU A 87 -7.58 -2.85 -12.18
N LYS A 88 -7.88 -2.73 -13.48
CA LYS A 88 -8.20 -3.88 -14.34
C LYS A 88 -7.07 -4.90 -14.33
N LYS A 89 -5.81 -4.44 -14.47
CA LYS A 89 -4.62 -5.30 -14.40
C LYS A 89 -4.43 -5.93 -13.02
N ALA A 90 -4.64 -5.16 -11.94
CA ALA A 90 -4.49 -5.66 -10.57
C ALA A 90 -5.54 -6.73 -10.21
N ASN A 91 -6.77 -6.59 -10.71
CA ASN A 91 -7.83 -7.58 -10.53
C ASN A 91 -7.53 -8.87 -11.30
N TYR A 92 -7.02 -8.77 -12.53
CA TYR A 92 -6.64 -9.94 -13.33
C TYR A 92 -5.56 -10.80 -12.66
N GLN A 93 -4.58 -10.16 -11.99
CA GLN A 93 -3.52 -10.89 -11.29
C GLN A 93 -3.93 -11.42 -9.91
N SER A 94 -4.97 -10.85 -9.28
CA SER A 94 -5.41 -11.28 -7.95
C SER A 94 -6.18 -12.61 -7.95
N THR A 95 -6.71 -13.04 -9.10
CA THR A 95 -7.43 -14.32 -9.25
C THR A 95 -6.49 -15.54 -9.15
N ALA A 96 -5.17 -15.36 -9.32
CA ALA A 96 -4.19 -16.45 -9.24
C ALA A 96 -3.58 -16.67 -7.85
N SER A 97 -3.79 -15.78 -6.87
CA SER A 97 -3.06 -15.84 -5.58
C SER A 97 -3.88 -15.42 -4.35
N GLN A 98 -5.16 -15.83 -4.29
CA GLN A 98 -6.04 -15.55 -3.14
C GLN A 98 -6.43 -16.77 -2.29
N ASN A 99 -5.75 -17.91 -2.45
CA ASN A 99 -5.95 -19.12 -1.63
C ASN A 99 -4.87 -19.31 -0.54
N ARG A 100 -4.53 -18.27 0.24
CA ARG A 100 -3.59 -18.44 1.38
C ARG A 100 -4.16 -19.30 2.51
N THR A 101 -5.47 -19.47 2.60
CA THR A 101 -6.13 -20.35 3.58
C THR A 101 -5.95 -21.84 3.23
N LEU A 102 -5.73 -22.16 1.95
CA LEU A 102 -5.60 -23.54 1.48
C LEU A 102 -4.19 -24.11 1.77
N VAL A 103 -3.16 -23.26 1.79
CA VAL A 103 -1.78 -23.67 2.07
C VAL A 103 -1.56 -24.08 3.53
N ILE A 104 -2.22 -23.41 4.48
CA ILE A 104 -2.09 -23.74 5.91
C ILE A 104 -2.68 -25.13 6.20
N GLY A 105 -3.80 -25.49 5.56
CA GLY A 105 -4.39 -26.82 5.68
C GLY A 105 -3.48 -27.93 5.16
N ILE A 106 -2.82 -27.71 4.01
CA ILE A 106 -1.91 -28.70 3.40
C ILE A 106 -0.68 -28.94 4.30
N VAL A 107 -0.09 -27.90 4.87
CA VAL A 107 1.09 -28.04 5.74
C VAL A 107 0.76 -28.85 7.00
N ILE A 108 -0.40 -28.61 7.62
CA ILE A 108 -0.83 -29.35 8.82
C ILE A 108 -0.98 -30.85 8.50
N VAL A 109 -1.62 -31.19 7.38
CA VAL A 109 -1.81 -32.59 6.97
C VAL A 109 -0.47 -33.27 6.70
N VAL A 110 0.46 -32.61 6.00
CA VAL A 110 1.79 -33.17 5.73
C VAL A 110 2.59 -33.41 7.01
N VAL A 111 2.55 -32.47 7.97
CA VAL A 111 3.22 -32.64 9.26
C VAL A 111 2.64 -33.81 10.05
N LEU A 112 1.31 -33.96 10.08
CA LEU A 112 0.66 -35.09 10.76
C LEU A 112 1.04 -36.44 10.15
N VAL A 113 1.09 -36.53 8.82
CA VAL A 113 1.50 -37.76 8.12
C VAL A 113 2.95 -38.12 8.42
N ILE A 114 3.86 -37.14 8.41
CA ILE A 114 5.27 -37.37 8.73
C ILE A 114 5.43 -37.85 10.19
N LEU A 115 4.71 -37.25 11.13
CA LEU A 115 4.73 -37.66 12.54
C LEU A 115 4.22 -39.09 12.71
N LEU A 116 3.11 -39.46 12.06
CA LEU A 116 2.56 -40.81 12.12
C LEU A 116 3.54 -41.86 11.55
N LEU A 117 4.17 -41.56 10.41
CA LEU A 117 5.17 -42.44 9.81
C LEU A 117 6.40 -42.60 10.72
N GLY A 118 6.86 -41.53 11.35
CA GLY A 118 7.98 -41.57 12.30
C GLY A 118 7.67 -42.41 13.54
N ILE A 119 6.47 -42.27 14.11
CA ILE A 119 6.01 -43.08 15.24
C ILE A 119 5.92 -44.56 14.85
N LEU A 120 5.33 -44.86 13.68
CA LEU A 120 5.23 -46.23 13.18
C LEU A 120 6.60 -46.87 13.02
N TYR A 121 7.54 -46.15 12.39
CA TYR A 121 8.92 -46.60 12.21
C TYR A 121 9.60 -46.91 13.55
N LEU A 122 9.45 -46.01 14.53
CA LEU A 122 10.02 -46.19 15.87
C LEU A 122 9.47 -47.44 16.57
N VAL A 123 8.16 -47.68 16.49
CA VAL A 123 7.52 -48.86 17.07
C VAL A 123 7.98 -50.14 16.38
N THR A 124 8.09 -50.14 15.05
CA THR A 124 8.60 -51.30 14.31
C THR A 124 10.07 -51.58 14.58
N SER A 125 10.87 -50.55 14.86
CA SER A 125 12.29 -50.70 15.20
C SER A 125 12.52 -51.18 16.64
N LEU A 126 11.52 -51.05 17.52
CA LEU A 126 11.60 -51.46 18.93
C LEU A 126 11.06 -52.88 19.19
N ARG A 127 10.48 -53.52 18.17
CA ARG A 127 10.04 -54.93 18.20
C ARG A 127 11.05 -55.81 17.50
#